data_AF-A0A930QM74-F1
#
_entry.id   AF-A0A930QM74-F1
#
_cell.length_a   1.000
_cell.length_b   1.000
_cell.length_c   1.000
_cell.angle_alpha   90.00
_cell.angle_beta   90.00
_cell.angle_gamma   90.00
#
_symmetry.space_group_name_H-M   'P 1'
#
loop_
_entity.id
_entity.type
_entity.pdbx_description
1 polymer ?
#
loop_
_entity_poly.entity_id
_entity_poly.type
_entity_poly.pdbx_seq_one_letter_code
_entity_poly.pdbx_strand_id
1 'polypeptide(L)'
;MTTKAGKLIEDGDTVWIIDDVRDGARVGDIILRPTLRDGYIKANGATVKASEYPRLLAWVRESNMTVTAEQYAQDCSKYVYDATQDRMTLPNATGRVLMGGETVKSVEAGLPNIEIRYRDRVYTYEWGWQQGQEHKVLEDKRKQVTLTNPDGQYSYGAGNGSVYGGIVTLDASKSNPIYGRSDTVQPPALTMIAQIKY
;
A
#
# COMPACT_ATOMS: atom_id res chain seq x y z
N MET A 1 -26.29 -36.07 -0.50
CA MET A 1 -25.13 -35.15 -0.45
C MET A 1 -25.44 -33.96 -1.33
N THR A 2 -25.34 -32.73 -0.83
CA THR A 2 -25.56 -31.54 -1.66
C THR A 2 -24.32 -31.28 -2.49
N THR A 3 -24.43 -31.34 -3.81
CA THR A 3 -23.29 -31.07 -4.70
C THR A 3 -22.99 -29.57 -4.66
N LYS A 4 -21.75 -29.22 -4.33
CA LYS A 4 -21.30 -27.84 -4.15
C LYS A 4 -20.76 -27.26 -5.45
N ALA A 5 -20.84 -25.93 -5.61
CA ALA A 5 -20.17 -25.22 -6.69
C ALA A 5 -18.64 -25.38 -6.58
N GLY A 6 -17.95 -25.38 -7.72
CA GLY A 6 -16.51 -25.64 -7.81
C GLY A 6 -16.13 -27.12 -7.74
N LYS A 7 -17.09 -28.05 -7.61
CA LYS A 7 -16.81 -29.49 -7.62
C LYS A 7 -16.49 -29.97 -9.03
N LEU A 8 -15.37 -30.65 -9.19
CA LEU A 8 -15.00 -31.37 -10.40
C LEU A 8 -15.72 -32.73 -10.44
N ILE A 9 -16.23 -33.08 -11.62
CA ILE A 9 -16.84 -34.37 -11.93
C ILE A 9 -16.10 -34.94 -13.13
N GLU A 10 -15.48 -36.10 -12.94
CA GLU A 10 -14.70 -36.78 -13.97
C GLU A 10 -15.55 -37.91 -14.59
N ASP A 11 -15.55 -37.99 -15.92
CA ASP A 11 -16.16 -39.06 -16.70
C ASP A 11 -15.20 -39.46 -17.82
N GLY A 12 -14.41 -40.51 -17.57
CA GLY A 12 -13.25 -40.85 -18.39
C GLY A 12 -12.23 -39.70 -18.44
N ASP A 13 -11.91 -39.23 -19.64
CA ASP A 13 -11.02 -38.07 -19.86
C ASP A 13 -11.77 -36.72 -19.81
N THR A 14 -13.10 -36.74 -19.66
CA THR A 14 -13.91 -35.51 -19.62
C THR A 14 -14.01 -34.99 -18.19
N VAL A 15 -13.70 -33.71 -17.98
CA VAL A 15 -13.84 -33.04 -16.68
C VAL A 15 -14.93 -31.99 -16.76
N TRP A 16 -15.95 -32.14 -15.93
CA TRP A 16 -17.03 -31.17 -15.73
C TRP A 16 -16.81 -30.41 -14.43
N ILE A 17 -17.30 -29.17 -14.36
CA ILE A 17 -17.37 -28.40 -13.11
C ILE A 17 -18.80 -27.94 -12.87
N ILE A 18 -19.24 -28.03 -11.62
CA ILE A 18 -20.52 -27.43 -11.21
C ILE A 18 -20.27 -25.97 -10.89
N ASP A 19 -20.98 -25.09 -11.58
CA ASP A 19 -20.93 -23.64 -11.33
C ASP A 19 -22.28 -23.11 -10.89
N ASP A 20 -22.27 -22.10 -10.00
CA ASP A 20 -23.48 -21.37 -9.63
C ASP A 20 -23.59 -20.10 -10.47
N VAL A 21 -24.33 -20.19 -11.57
CA VAL A 21 -24.51 -19.10 -12.54
C VAL A 21 -25.18 -17.86 -11.95
N ARG A 22 -25.80 -17.95 -10.75
CA ARG A 22 -26.44 -16.81 -10.09
C ARG A 22 -25.45 -15.88 -9.41
N ASP A 23 -24.19 -16.30 -9.24
CA ASP A 23 -23.22 -15.50 -8.50
C ASP A 23 -22.72 -14.27 -9.28
N GLY A 24 -22.81 -14.31 -10.62
CA GLY A 24 -22.46 -13.23 -11.54
C GLY A 24 -20.97 -12.91 -11.69
N ALA A 25 -20.09 -13.58 -10.93
CA ALA A 25 -18.65 -13.42 -10.95
C ALA A 25 -18.01 -14.37 -11.98
N ARG A 26 -16.98 -13.87 -12.65
CA ARG A 26 -16.15 -14.63 -13.59
C ARG A 26 -14.92 -15.16 -12.87
N VAL A 27 -14.31 -16.22 -13.41
CA VAL A 27 -13.05 -16.76 -12.89
C VAL A 27 -12.01 -15.64 -12.83
N GLY A 28 -11.32 -15.53 -11.69
CA GLY A 28 -10.35 -14.47 -11.42
C GLY A 28 -10.94 -13.23 -10.71
N ASP A 29 -12.26 -13.04 -10.71
CA ASP A 29 -12.88 -11.91 -10.01
C ASP A 29 -12.63 -12.00 -8.50
N ILE A 30 -12.21 -10.88 -7.91
CA ILE A 30 -12.12 -10.71 -6.47
C ILE A 30 -13.38 -10.00 -5.98
N ILE A 31 -14.14 -10.69 -5.12
CA ILE A 31 -15.33 -10.13 -4.49
C ILE A 31 -15.18 -10.12 -2.97
N LEU A 32 -15.79 -9.12 -2.33
CA LEU A 32 -15.89 -9.02 -0.88
C LEU A 32 -17.21 -9.63 -0.40
N ARG A 33 -17.12 -10.57 0.55
CA ARG A 33 -18.28 -11.22 1.17
C ARG A 33 -18.05 -11.50 2.66
N PRO A 34 -19.11 -11.62 3.47
CA PRO A 34 -18.97 -11.92 4.90
C PRO A 34 -18.53 -13.37 5.17
N THR A 35 -18.76 -14.28 4.22
CA THR A 35 -18.38 -15.70 4.30
C THR A 35 -17.67 -16.14 3.02
N LEU A 36 -16.85 -17.19 3.12
CA LEU A 36 -16.24 -17.84 1.95
C LEU A 36 -17.30 -18.71 1.27
N ARG A 37 -17.52 -18.52 -0.03
CA ARG A 37 -18.49 -19.28 -0.82
C ARG A 37 -17.84 -20.49 -1.47
N ASP A 38 -18.63 -21.52 -1.74
CA ASP A 38 -18.19 -22.66 -2.56
C ASP A 38 -17.84 -22.17 -3.99
N GLY A 39 -16.76 -22.69 -4.58
CA GLY A 39 -16.22 -22.18 -5.85
C GLY A 39 -15.35 -20.92 -5.73
N TYR A 40 -14.99 -20.53 -4.50
CA TYR A 40 -14.09 -19.40 -4.23
C TYR A 40 -12.94 -19.77 -3.30
N ILE A 41 -11.83 -19.07 -3.47
CA ILE A 41 -10.63 -19.19 -2.64
C ILE A 41 -10.25 -17.83 -2.06
N LYS A 42 -9.66 -17.79 -0.85
CA LYS A 42 -9.31 -16.51 -0.22
C LYS A 42 -8.20 -15.79 -0.99
N ALA A 43 -8.34 -14.48 -1.21
CA ALA A 43 -7.29 -13.62 -1.74
C ALA A 43 -6.34 -13.16 -0.62
N ASN A 44 -5.66 -14.10 0.04
CA ASN A 44 -4.89 -13.85 1.26
C ASN A 44 -3.38 -14.13 1.12
N GLY A 45 -2.87 -14.23 -0.11
CA GLY A 45 -1.46 -14.51 -0.35
C GLY A 45 -1.03 -15.96 -0.10
N ALA A 46 -1.96 -16.88 0.15
CA ALA A 46 -1.62 -18.29 0.37
C ALA A 46 -1.05 -18.93 -0.90
N THR A 47 -0.11 -19.86 -0.72
CA THR A 47 0.33 -20.78 -1.76
C THR A 47 -0.52 -22.04 -1.72
N VAL A 48 -1.14 -22.37 -2.85
CA VAL A 48 -2.04 -23.51 -3.01
C VAL A 48 -1.51 -24.47 -4.07
N LYS A 49 -2.05 -25.69 -4.11
CA LYS A 49 -1.75 -26.66 -5.16
C LYS A 49 -2.46 -26.24 -6.44
N ALA A 50 -1.71 -25.93 -7.50
CA ALA A 50 -2.28 -25.29 -8.69
C ALA A 50 -3.27 -26.20 -9.45
N SER A 51 -2.98 -27.51 -9.49
CA SER A 51 -3.85 -28.52 -10.11
C SER A 51 -5.23 -28.69 -9.45
N GLU A 52 -5.42 -28.23 -8.21
CA GLU A 52 -6.75 -28.21 -7.56
C GLU A 52 -7.65 -27.08 -8.09
N TYR A 53 -7.06 -26.10 -8.81
CA TYR A 53 -7.76 -24.91 -9.31
C TYR A 53 -7.49 -24.71 -10.82
N PRO A 54 -7.83 -25.69 -11.69
CA PRO A 54 -7.42 -25.70 -13.08
C PRO A 54 -7.99 -24.54 -13.92
N ARG A 55 -9.23 -24.12 -13.65
CA ARG A 55 -9.87 -22.97 -14.31
C ARG A 55 -9.21 -21.65 -13.93
N LEU A 56 -8.97 -21.43 -12.65
CA LEU A 56 -8.19 -20.28 -12.18
C LEU A 56 -6.79 -20.27 -12.80
N LEU A 57 -6.09 -21.41 -12.80
CA LEU A 57 -4.75 -21.51 -13.38
C LEU A 57 -4.76 -21.17 -14.88
N ALA A 58 -5.72 -21.69 -15.64
CA ALA A 58 -5.89 -21.37 -17.06
C ALA A 58 -6.08 -19.86 -17.26
N TRP A 59 -7.04 -19.27 -16.53
CA TRP A 59 -7.31 -17.82 -16.59
C TRP A 59 -6.09 -16.98 -16.20
N VAL A 60 -5.37 -17.36 -15.15
CA VAL A 60 -4.15 -16.66 -14.69
C VAL A 60 -3.10 -16.61 -15.79
N ARG A 61 -2.92 -17.71 -16.54
CA ARG A 61 -1.96 -17.81 -17.64
C ARG A 61 -2.43 -17.03 -18.88
N GLU A 62 -3.69 -17.18 -19.27
CA GLU A 62 -4.27 -16.52 -20.44
C GLU A 62 -4.35 -14.99 -20.27
N SER A 63 -4.58 -14.53 -19.04
CA SER A 63 -4.73 -13.11 -18.70
C SER A 63 -3.42 -12.42 -18.31
N ASN A 64 -2.26 -13.10 -18.43
CA ASN A 64 -0.94 -12.58 -18.03
C ASN A 64 -0.90 -12.05 -16.57
N MET A 65 -1.52 -12.81 -15.67
CA MET A 65 -1.65 -12.46 -14.24
C MET A 65 -0.54 -13.08 -13.38
N THR A 66 0.48 -13.69 -13.99
CA THR A 66 1.65 -14.23 -13.30
C THR A 66 2.78 -13.20 -13.18
N VAL A 67 3.49 -13.26 -12.06
CA VAL A 67 4.73 -12.51 -11.79
C VAL A 67 5.77 -13.44 -11.15
N THR A 68 7.03 -13.01 -11.10
CA THR A 68 8.06 -13.75 -10.36
C THR A 68 7.87 -13.61 -8.85
N ALA A 69 8.51 -14.47 -8.07
CA ALA A 69 8.47 -14.39 -6.61
C ALA A 69 9.07 -13.09 -6.07
N GLU A 70 10.11 -12.57 -6.73
CA GLU A 70 10.78 -11.31 -6.38
C GLU A 70 9.88 -10.11 -6.65
N GLN A 71 9.17 -10.12 -7.79
CA GLN A 71 8.17 -9.11 -8.11
C GLN A 71 7.01 -9.15 -7.11
N TYR A 72 6.55 -10.35 -6.75
CA TYR A 72 5.46 -10.54 -5.79
C TYR A 72 5.79 -9.98 -4.39
N ALA A 73 7.05 -10.06 -3.96
CA ALA A 73 7.50 -9.50 -2.69
C ALA A 73 7.34 -7.96 -2.61
N GLN A 74 7.37 -7.27 -3.76
CA GLN A 74 7.11 -5.84 -3.87
C GLN A 74 5.66 -5.52 -4.27
N ASP A 75 5.02 -6.46 -4.95
CA ASP A 75 3.66 -6.33 -5.47
C ASP A 75 2.88 -7.65 -5.39
N CYS A 76 2.09 -7.80 -4.32
CA CYS A 76 1.24 -8.96 -4.08
C CYS A 76 -0.13 -8.89 -4.76
N SER A 77 -0.29 -8.12 -5.85
CA SER A 77 -1.57 -7.98 -6.57
C SER A 77 -1.84 -9.08 -7.60
N LYS A 78 -0.81 -9.85 -7.96
CA LYS A 78 -0.81 -10.88 -8.99
C LYS A 78 -0.45 -12.26 -8.41
N TYR A 79 -0.38 -13.27 -9.26
CA TYR A 79 -0.11 -14.65 -8.88
C TYR A 79 1.36 -15.02 -9.10
N VAL A 80 1.90 -15.93 -8.30
CA VAL A 80 3.17 -16.62 -8.63
C VAL A 80 2.83 -18.06 -8.95
N TYR A 81 3.20 -18.52 -10.14
CA TYR A 81 2.95 -19.90 -10.57
C TYR A 81 4.26 -20.64 -10.79
N ASP A 82 4.42 -21.77 -10.11
CA ASP A 82 5.53 -22.71 -10.29
C ASP A 82 4.96 -24.05 -10.78
N ALA A 83 5.15 -24.30 -12.08
CA ALA A 83 4.70 -25.52 -12.73
C ALA A 83 5.46 -26.76 -12.25
N THR A 84 6.71 -26.62 -11.81
CA THR A 84 7.55 -27.75 -11.39
C THR A 84 7.13 -28.28 -10.02
N GLN A 85 6.64 -27.39 -9.16
CA GLN A 85 6.18 -27.71 -7.82
C GLN A 85 4.66 -27.82 -7.70
N ASP A 86 3.92 -27.64 -8.80
CA ASP A 86 2.45 -27.58 -8.82
C ASP A 86 1.90 -26.57 -7.80
N ARG A 87 2.49 -25.36 -7.79
CA ARG A 87 2.20 -24.32 -6.79
C ARG A 87 1.72 -23.03 -7.41
N MET A 88 0.69 -22.44 -6.81
CA MET A 88 0.18 -21.13 -7.16
C MET A 88 0.01 -20.27 -5.91
N THR A 89 0.78 -19.19 -5.80
CA THR A 89 0.59 -18.16 -4.78
C THR A 89 -0.44 -17.16 -5.27
N LEU A 90 -1.46 -16.93 -4.46
CA LEU A 90 -2.60 -16.05 -4.77
C LEU A 90 -2.25 -14.58 -4.49
N PRO A 91 -2.98 -13.60 -5.06
CA PRO A 91 -2.95 -12.22 -4.61
C PRO A 91 -3.27 -12.08 -3.11
N ASN A 92 -2.74 -11.04 -2.47
CA ASN A 92 -3.01 -10.73 -1.07
C ASN A 92 -3.74 -9.39 -0.89
N ALA A 93 -5.05 -9.48 -0.70
CA ALA A 93 -5.92 -8.35 -0.37
C ALA A 93 -6.12 -8.16 1.16
N THR A 94 -5.51 -9.01 2.00
CA THR A 94 -5.69 -8.92 3.45
C THR A 94 -5.07 -7.64 4.00
N GLY A 95 -5.86 -6.86 4.75
CA GLY A 95 -5.41 -5.58 5.29
C GLY A 95 -5.28 -4.48 4.24
N ARG A 96 -5.78 -4.69 3.02
CA ARG A 96 -5.73 -3.71 1.92
C ARG A 96 -7.14 -3.25 1.53
N VAL A 97 -7.25 -2.00 1.11
CA VAL A 97 -8.46 -1.48 0.45
C VAL A 97 -8.38 -1.84 -1.02
N LEU A 98 -9.46 -2.42 -1.57
CA LEU A 98 -9.59 -2.57 -3.00
C LEU A 98 -10.05 -1.23 -3.59
N MET A 99 -9.18 -0.61 -4.37
CA MET A 99 -9.43 0.66 -5.02
C MET A 99 -9.36 0.52 -6.54
N GLY A 100 -10.19 1.27 -7.25
CA GLY A 100 -10.15 1.31 -8.70
C GLY A 100 -8.86 1.95 -9.20
N GLY A 101 -8.33 1.44 -10.31
CA GLY A 101 -7.15 1.97 -10.98
C GLY A 101 -7.03 1.41 -12.39
N GLU A 102 -6.15 1.99 -13.20
CA GLU A 102 -5.94 1.57 -14.60
C GLU A 102 -5.05 0.31 -14.71
N THR A 103 -4.28 0.01 -13.68
CA THR A 103 -3.33 -1.11 -13.64
C THR A 103 -3.46 -1.88 -12.34
N VAL A 104 -3.33 -3.21 -12.43
CA VAL A 104 -3.31 -4.10 -11.26
C VAL A 104 -1.94 -4.03 -10.61
N LYS A 105 -1.89 -3.43 -9.42
CA LYS A 105 -0.67 -3.30 -8.60
C LYS A 105 -1.00 -3.14 -7.13
N SER A 106 -0.03 -3.47 -6.29
CA SER A 106 -0.04 -3.13 -4.88
C SER A 106 0.26 -1.65 -4.71
N VAL A 107 -0.50 -1.02 -3.82
CA VAL A 107 -0.26 0.37 -3.40
C VAL A 107 -0.03 0.34 -1.89
N GLU A 108 1.12 0.84 -1.49
CA GLU A 108 1.49 0.96 -0.09
C GLU A 108 0.74 2.10 0.59
N ALA A 109 0.56 1.98 1.91
CA ALA A 109 -0.13 2.98 2.70
C ALA A 109 0.49 4.38 2.53
N GLY A 110 -0.36 5.39 2.61
CA GLY A 110 0.04 6.79 2.53
C GLY A 110 -0.88 7.67 3.35
N LEU A 111 -0.33 8.76 3.87
CA LEU A 111 -1.04 9.81 4.58
C LEU A 111 -0.81 11.15 3.85
N PRO A 112 -1.74 12.10 3.97
CA PRO A 112 -1.46 13.50 3.65
C PRO A 112 -0.22 13.99 4.36
N ASN A 113 0.57 14.83 3.71
CA ASN A 113 1.70 15.44 4.39
C ASN A 113 1.22 16.42 5.46
N ILE A 114 2.01 16.58 6.51
CA ILE A 114 1.81 17.60 7.53
C ILE A 114 2.92 18.62 7.36
N GLU A 115 2.54 19.82 6.93
CA GLU A 115 3.42 20.98 6.89
C GLU A 115 2.97 21.99 7.94
N ILE A 116 3.91 22.41 8.79
CA ILE A 116 3.72 23.52 9.73
C ILE A 116 4.77 24.57 9.41
N ARG A 117 4.34 25.82 9.27
CA ARG A 117 5.24 26.97 9.15
C ARG A 117 4.90 27.96 10.26
N TYR A 118 5.85 28.18 11.14
CA TYR A 118 5.74 29.13 12.23
C TYR A 118 6.85 30.17 12.09
N ARG A 119 6.46 31.43 11.92
CA ARG A 119 7.39 32.56 11.88
C ARG A 119 7.41 33.20 13.26
N ASP A 120 8.58 33.25 13.88
CA ASP A 120 8.79 33.94 15.16
C ASP A 120 10.25 34.37 15.32
N ARG A 121 10.51 35.20 16.34
CA ARG A 121 11.85 35.60 16.72
C ARG A 121 12.55 34.43 17.41
N VAL A 122 13.65 33.97 16.84
CA VAL A 122 14.48 32.94 17.44
C VAL A 122 15.72 33.62 18.03
N TYR A 123 15.88 33.47 19.34
CA TYR A 123 17.10 33.88 20.02
C TYR A 123 18.16 32.80 19.80
N THR A 124 19.26 33.16 19.13
CA THR A 124 20.43 32.29 19.05
C THR A 124 21.55 32.95 19.85
N TYR A 125 22.15 32.19 20.77
CA TYR A 125 23.34 32.62 21.48
C TYR A 125 24.55 32.15 20.68
N GLU A 126 25.35 33.11 20.23
CA GLU A 126 26.60 32.93 19.48
C GLU A 126 26.47 32.25 18.09
N TRP A 127 27.27 32.77 17.15
CA TRP A 127 27.37 32.43 15.72
C TRP A 127 26.26 33.02 14.85
N GLY A 128 26.65 34.01 14.04
CA GLY A 128 25.74 34.80 13.23
C GLY A 128 25.09 33.99 12.10
N TRP A 129 23.77 33.90 12.12
CA TRP A 129 23.00 33.31 11.04
C TRP A 129 22.89 34.31 9.88
N GLN A 130 23.41 33.95 8.72
CA GLN A 130 23.27 34.77 7.52
C GLN A 130 21.84 34.65 6.95
N GLN A 131 21.37 35.71 6.31
CA GLN A 131 20.07 35.71 5.64
C GLN A 131 19.98 34.57 4.62
N GLY A 132 18.88 33.83 4.63
CA GLY A 132 18.64 32.70 3.74
C GLY A 132 19.30 31.39 4.14
N GLN A 133 20.07 31.35 5.25
CA GLN A 133 20.63 30.09 5.75
C GLN A 133 19.54 29.18 6.32
N GLU A 134 19.62 27.89 5.97
CA GLU A 134 18.81 26.81 6.52
C GLU A 134 19.65 26.03 7.54
N HIS A 135 19.17 25.91 8.77
CA HIS A 135 19.81 25.11 9.81
C HIS A 135 18.90 23.96 10.25
N LYS A 136 19.49 22.77 10.40
CA LYS A 136 18.79 21.59 10.93
C LYS A 136 18.88 21.63 12.45
N VAL A 137 17.76 21.87 13.13
CA VAL A 137 17.72 22.14 14.59
C VAL A 137 18.16 20.95 15.43
N LEU A 138 18.14 19.75 14.86
CA LEU A 138 18.44 18.50 15.54
C LEU A 138 19.35 17.68 14.63
N GLU A 139 20.63 18.03 14.63
CA GLU A 139 21.65 17.45 13.76
C GLU A 139 21.82 15.93 13.97
N ASP A 140 21.30 15.37 15.07
CA ASP A 140 21.49 13.95 15.36
C ASP A 140 20.39 13.03 14.76
N LYS A 141 19.07 13.26 14.89
CA LYS A 141 18.11 12.15 14.57
C LYS A 141 16.75 12.48 13.94
N ARG A 142 16.42 13.72 13.57
CA ARG A 142 15.07 14.03 13.05
C ARG A 142 15.06 15.09 11.93
N LYS A 143 15.06 14.63 10.67
CA LYS A 143 15.05 15.42 9.43
C LYS A 143 13.78 16.28 9.19
N GLN A 144 12.89 16.39 10.18
CA GLN A 144 11.55 16.99 10.08
C GLN A 144 11.52 18.49 10.33
N VAL A 145 12.41 19.03 11.15
CA VAL A 145 12.35 20.45 11.56
C VAL A 145 13.52 21.21 10.95
N THR A 146 13.18 22.16 10.10
CA THR A 146 14.08 23.13 9.49
C THR A 146 13.87 24.48 10.18
N LEU A 147 14.96 25.18 10.52
CA LEU A 147 14.94 26.60 10.84
C LEU A 147 15.53 27.38 9.65
N THR A 148 14.82 28.41 9.19
CA THR A 148 15.32 29.32 8.15
C THR A 148 15.27 30.75 8.66
N ASN A 149 16.28 31.57 8.34
CA ASN A 149 16.29 32.99 8.66
C ASN A 149 16.07 33.84 7.39
N PRO A 150 14.82 34.14 7.00
CA PRO A 150 14.55 34.92 5.79
C PRO A 150 14.91 36.41 5.93
N ASP A 151 14.89 36.96 7.14
CA ASP A 151 14.90 38.41 7.35
C ASP A 151 16.27 38.93 7.81
N GLY A 152 17.22 38.05 8.14
CA GLY A 152 18.56 38.42 8.62
C GLY A 152 18.58 38.80 10.11
N GLN A 153 19.68 39.43 10.54
CA GLN A 153 19.90 39.81 11.94
C GLN A 153 19.11 41.07 12.33
N TYR A 154 18.39 41.01 13.45
CA TYR A 154 17.88 42.15 14.18
C TYR A 154 18.76 42.40 15.42
N SER A 155 19.32 43.61 15.52
CA SER A 155 20.06 44.05 16.71
C SER A 155 19.19 44.96 17.57
N TYR A 156 19.05 44.65 18.87
CA TYR A 156 18.40 45.54 19.83
C TYR A 156 19.45 46.42 20.51
N GLY A 157 19.21 47.73 20.62
CA GLY A 157 20.21 48.70 21.05
C GLY A 157 20.68 48.63 22.51
N ALA A 158 20.33 47.60 23.29
CA ALA A 158 20.54 47.59 24.74
C ALA A 158 20.89 46.21 25.37
N GLY A 159 21.41 45.24 24.61
CA GLY A 159 21.84 43.96 25.21
C GLY A 159 22.88 43.21 24.38
N ASN A 160 23.68 42.35 25.04
CA ASN A 160 24.56 41.40 24.35
C ASN A 160 23.70 40.25 23.79
N GLY A 161 23.36 40.33 22.50
CA GLY A 161 22.67 39.26 21.78
C GLY A 161 22.12 39.72 20.42
N SER A 162 22.15 38.82 19.44
CA SER A 162 21.56 39.01 18.12
C SER A 162 20.20 38.29 18.09
N VAL A 163 19.13 38.97 17.66
CA VAL A 163 17.82 38.34 17.45
C VAL A 163 17.64 38.08 15.96
N TYR A 164 17.12 36.92 15.57
CA TYR A 164 16.87 36.63 14.15
C TYR A 164 15.38 36.43 13.92
N GLY A 165 14.88 36.92 12.78
CA GLY A 165 13.56 36.53 12.28
C GLY A 165 13.65 35.11 11.75
N GLY A 166 13.11 34.14 12.48
CA GLY A 166 13.16 32.73 12.13
C GLY A 166 11.84 32.21 11.59
N ILE A 167 11.91 31.29 10.63
CA ILE A 167 10.80 30.41 10.28
C ILE A 167 11.19 29.01 10.72
N VAL A 168 10.42 28.46 11.66
CA VAL A 168 10.41 27.04 11.96
C VAL A 168 9.46 26.37 10.97
N THR A 169 10.00 25.48 10.14
CA THR A 169 9.20 24.62 9.26
C THR A 169 9.28 23.19 9.76
N LEU A 170 8.13 22.54 9.88
CA LEU A 170 8.02 21.10 10.03
C LEU A 170 7.46 20.50 8.75
N ASP A 171 8.13 19.49 8.22
CA ASP A 171 7.68 18.69 7.08
C ASP A 171 7.82 17.20 7.45
N ALA A 172 6.69 16.54 7.66
CA ALA A 172 6.65 15.16 8.13
C ALA A 172 7.20 14.16 7.10
N SER A 173 7.06 14.45 5.79
CA SER A 173 7.55 13.59 4.70
C SER A 173 9.07 13.39 4.74
N LYS A 174 9.82 14.37 5.25
CA LYS A 174 11.28 14.29 5.40
C LYS A 174 11.72 13.28 6.46
N SER A 175 10.83 12.88 7.37
CA SER A 175 11.13 11.93 8.45
C SER A 175 10.54 10.55 8.25
N ASN A 176 9.35 10.46 7.67
CA ASN A 176 8.75 9.18 7.32
C ASN A 176 8.09 9.29 5.94
N PRO A 177 8.50 8.45 4.96
CA PRO A 177 7.96 8.52 3.61
C PRO A 177 6.47 8.16 3.54
N ILE A 178 5.83 7.68 4.60
CA ILE A 178 4.37 7.48 4.61
C ILE A 178 3.59 8.79 4.43
N TYR A 179 4.15 9.92 4.89
CA TYR A 179 3.53 11.24 4.73
C TYR A 179 3.78 11.80 3.32
N GLY A 180 2.75 12.40 2.73
CA GLY A 180 2.76 12.90 1.35
C GLY A 180 2.51 11.83 0.28
N ARG A 181 2.21 10.59 0.68
CA ARG A 181 1.90 9.49 -0.26
C ARG A 181 0.43 9.35 -0.61
N SER A 182 -0.44 10.11 0.06
CA SER A 182 -1.89 10.13 -0.21
C SER A 182 -2.44 11.53 0.03
N ASP A 183 -3.44 11.94 -0.74
CA ASP A 183 -4.16 13.21 -0.51
C ASP A 183 -5.29 13.05 0.51
N THR A 184 -5.65 11.82 0.86
CA THR A 184 -6.74 11.50 1.79
C THR A 184 -6.30 10.51 2.86
N VAL A 185 -6.95 10.57 4.02
CA VAL A 185 -6.85 9.51 5.02
C VAL A 185 -7.92 8.46 4.73
N GLN A 186 -7.57 7.19 4.88
CA GLN A 186 -8.55 6.11 4.76
C GLN A 186 -9.68 6.30 5.80
N PRO A 187 -10.96 6.28 5.38
CA PRO A 187 -12.07 6.36 6.32
C PRO A 187 -12.14 5.08 7.20
N PRO A 188 -12.86 5.13 8.35
CA PRO A 188 -13.21 3.92 9.08
C PRO A 188 -13.85 2.89 8.14
N ALA A 189 -13.38 1.64 8.19
CA ALA A 189 -13.79 0.60 7.27
C ALA A 189 -14.15 -0.70 8.00
N LEU A 190 -15.16 -1.40 7.50
CA LEU A 190 -15.39 -2.80 7.81
C LEU A 190 -14.62 -3.66 6.81
N THR A 191 -14.02 -4.75 7.27
CA THR A 191 -13.35 -5.72 6.41
C THR A 191 -14.24 -6.92 6.13
N MET A 192 -14.09 -7.50 4.94
CA MET A 192 -14.79 -8.69 4.48
C MET A 192 -13.78 -9.69 3.93
N ILE A 193 -14.20 -10.93 3.71
CA ILE A 193 -13.37 -11.95 3.08
C ILE A 193 -13.28 -11.63 1.58
N ALA A 194 -12.13 -11.09 1.17
CA ALA A 194 -11.73 -11.04 -0.22
C ALA A 194 -11.50 -12.46 -0.73
N GLN A 195 -12.22 -12.84 -1.77
CA GLN A 195 -12.17 -14.17 -2.34
C GLN A 195 -12.23 -14.13 -3.86
N ILE A 196 -11.45 -15.01 -4.49
CA ILE A 196 -11.24 -15.18 -5.93
C ILE A 196 -12.15 -16.31 -6.40
N LYS A 197 -12.92 -16.07 -7.46
CA LYS A 197 -13.65 -17.14 -8.17
C LYS A 197 -12.66 -18.04 -8.90
N TYR A 198 -12.74 -19.37 -8.71
CA TYR A 198 -11.86 -20.32 -9.37
C TYR A 198 -12.56 -21.30 -10.32
#